data_AF-A0A7C8CXP9-F1
#
_entry.id   AF-A0A7C8CXP9-F1
#
_cell.length_a   1.000
_cell.length_b   1.000
_cell.length_c   1.000
_cell.angle_alpha   90.00
_cell.angle_beta   90.00
_cell.angle_gamma   90.00
#
_symmetry.space_group_name_H-M   'P 1'
#
loop_
_entity.id
_entity.type
_entity.pdbx_description
1 polymer ?
#
loop_
_entity_poly.entity_id
_entity_poly.type
_entity_poly.pdbx_seq_one_letter_code
_entity_poly.pdbx_strand_id
1 'polypeptide(L)'
;SRLHQQTGGCFDPVIGADLAAGDPRRDPISGVAPRDGFGGIELDAEASTVRRLDPRLRFDLGGIAKGYACDLAASILLEAGVECALIHGGTSSIVALGAPPGRAEWAIEVKGYEHKTIGLVDGALAVSSAAGGGAGGHLIDPFSGDRLDRRRAGAMVVGNSATDCDAWATALTVAGFEGEVARQLPPTLQGYRLDNGESTDMKAQAEPSVEEERWKRTVEIS
;
A
#
# COMPACT_ATOMS: atom_id res chain seq x y z
N SER A 1 10.40 -2.45 12.07
CA SER A 1 11.05 -3.78 12.08
C SER A 1 10.05 -4.92 11.92
N ARG A 2 8.92 -4.96 12.66
CA ARG A 2 7.92 -6.06 12.59
C ARG A 2 7.53 -6.47 11.17
N LEU A 3 6.94 -5.55 10.39
CA LEU A 3 6.44 -5.86 9.04
C LEU A 3 7.55 -6.26 8.07
N HIS A 4 8.74 -5.66 8.19
CA HIS A 4 9.91 -6.08 7.44
C HIS A 4 10.30 -7.53 7.72
N GLN A 5 10.33 -7.93 8.99
CA GLN A 5 10.64 -9.32 9.38
C GLN A 5 9.54 -10.29 8.94
N GLN A 6 8.28 -9.94 9.15
CA GLN A 6 7.13 -10.78 8.80
C GLN A 6 6.99 -11.00 7.29
N THR A 7 7.48 -10.07 6.46
CA THR A 7 7.47 -10.17 5.00
C THR A 7 8.77 -10.73 4.43
N GLY A 8 9.67 -11.22 5.30
CA GLY A 8 10.99 -11.72 4.89
C GLY A 8 11.87 -10.67 4.22
N GLY A 9 11.60 -9.38 4.44
CA GLY A 9 12.30 -8.25 3.81
C GLY A 9 11.67 -7.73 2.53
N CYS A 10 10.62 -8.36 1.99
CA CYS A 10 9.95 -7.88 0.77
C CYS A 10 9.23 -6.53 0.96
N PHE A 11 8.82 -6.19 2.18
CA PHE A 11 8.57 -4.81 2.57
C PHE A 11 9.77 -4.28 3.33
N ASP A 12 10.47 -3.29 2.77
CA ASP A 12 11.58 -2.63 3.43
C ASP A 12 11.45 -1.11 3.28
N PRO A 13 11.23 -0.36 4.37
CA PRO A 13 11.17 1.10 4.32
C PRO A 13 12.56 1.74 4.15
N VAL A 14 13.64 0.98 4.05
CA VAL A 14 15.03 1.47 3.96
C VAL A 14 15.56 1.43 2.51
N ILE A 15 14.66 1.37 1.52
CA ILE A 15 14.95 1.43 0.08
C ILE A 15 15.09 2.85 -0.47
N GLY A 16 15.00 3.89 0.38
CA GLY A 16 14.92 5.27 -0.08
C GLY A 16 16.13 5.71 -0.90
N ALA A 17 17.28 5.07 -0.68
CA ALA A 17 18.51 5.29 -1.43
C ALA A 17 18.39 4.82 -2.89
N ASP A 18 17.77 3.68 -3.13
CA ASP A 18 17.54 3.13 -4.47
C ASP A 18 16.49 3.92 -5.23
N LEU A 19 15.45 4.35 -4.52
CA LEU A 19 14.43 5.21 -5.11
C LEU A 19 15.00 6.55 -5.57
N ALA A 20 15.98 7.10 -4.85
CA ALA A 20 16.68 8.32 -5.23
C ALA A 20 17.53 8.15 -6.50
N ALA A 21 17.98 6.93 -6.80
CA ALA A 21 18.68 6.64 -8.05
C ALA A 21 17.72 6.79 -9.25
N GLY A 22 17.79 7.94 -9.90
CA GLY A 22 16.98 8.26 -11.08
C GLY A 22 15.66 9.00 -10.81
N ASP A 23 15.39 9.43 -9.56
CA ASP A 23 14.28 10.34 -9.26
C ASP A 23 14.82 11.78 -9.05
N PRO A 24 14.56 12.71 -9.98
CA PRO A 24 15.10 14.09 -9.89
C PRO A 24 14.53 14.89 -8.71
N ARG A 25 13.51 14.37 -8.02
CA ARG A 25 12.91 15.00 -6.83
C ARG A 25 13.60 14.61 -5.53
N ARG A 26 14.54 13.66 -5.57
CA ARG A 26 15.25 13.13 -4.40
C ARG A 26 16.73 13.49 -4.49
N ASP A 27 17.33 13.77 -3.34
CA ASP A 27 18.77 14.02 -3.28
C ASP A 27 19.56 12.77 -3.68
N PRO A 28 20.48 12.86 -4.65
CA PRO A 28 21.26 11.71 -5.08
C PRO A 28 22.19 11.26 -3.95
N ILE A 29 22.43 9.96 -3.90
CA ILE A 29 23.34 9.34 -2.94
C ILE A 29 24.55 8.82 -3.68
N SER A 30 25.74 9.15 -3.18
CA SER A 30 27.00 8.63 -3.72
C SER A 30 27.25 7.21 -3.24
N GLY A 31 27.65 6.34 -4.16
CA GLY A 31 28.04 4.96 -3.87
C GLY A 31 26.87 3.98 -3.87
N VAL A 32 27.14 2.75 -3.45
CA VAL A 32 26.14 1.68 -3.41
C VAL A 32 25.20 1.89 -2.22
N ALA A 33 23.90 1.78 -2.47
CA ALA A 33 22.89 1.85 -1.43
C ALA A 33 23.05 0.65 -0.46
N PRO A 34 23.02 0.89 0.86
CA PRO A 34 23.07 -0.19 1.83
C PRO A 34 21.85 -1.11 1.72
N ARG A 35 22.06 -2.40 1.95
CA ARG A 35 21.04 -3.47 1.84
C ARG A 35 20.76 -4.17 3.16
N ASP A 36 21.27 -3.60 4.25
CA ASP A 36 21.17 -4.21 5.59
C ASP A 36 19.76 -4.04 6.19
N GLY A 37 18.84 -3.36 5.48
CA GLY A 37 17.50 -3.06 5.95
C GLY A 37 17.53 -2.40 7.33
N PHE A 38 16.91 -3.06 8.31
CA PHE A 38 16.93 -2.62 9.71
C PHE A 38 18.27 -2.85 10.44
N GLY A 39 19.20 -3.63 9.88
CA GLY A 39 20.55 -3.84 10.44
C GLY A 39 21.44 -2.60 10.40
N GLY A 40 21.14 -1.65 9.51
CA GLY A 40 21.83 -0.37 9.41
C GLY A 40 21.29 0.72 10.34
N ILE A 41 20.28 0.43 11.17
CA ILE A 41 19.64 1.42 12.03
C ILE A 41 19.60 0.95 13.49
N GLU A 42 19.64 1.90 14.40
CA GLU A 42 19.31 1.69 15.80
C GLU A 42 18.04 2.46 16.13
N LEU A 43 17.11 1.77 16.79
CA LEU A 43 15.85 2.34 17.25
C LEU A 43 15.89 2.41 18.78
N ASP A 44 15.75 3.61 19.31
CA ASP A 44 15.50 3.84 20.73
C ASP A 44 14.03 4.20 20.91
N ALA A 45 13.24 3.22 21.34
CA ALA A 45 11.81 3.39 21.52
C ALA A 45 11.47 4.29 22.73
N GLU A 46 12.29 4.26 23.78
CA GLU A 46 12.07 5.07 24.99
C GLU A 46 12.36 6.55 24.69
N ALA A 47 13.46 6.84 23.99
CA ALA A 47 13.81 8.19 23.59
C ALA A 47 13.09 8.65 22.30
N SER A 48 12.36 7.76 21.61
CA SER A 48 11.75 8.00 20.30
C SER A 48 12.77 8.52 19.27
N THR A 49 13.95 7.92 19.22
CA THR A 49 15.02 8.30 18.29
C THR A 49 15.39 7.17 17.34
N VAL A 50 15.85 7.56 16.15
CA VAL A 50 16.37 6.64 15.13
C VAL A 50 17.77 7.10 14.75
N ARG A 51 18.77 6.26 14.98
CA ARG A 51 20.15 6.50 14.56
C ARG A 51 20.45 5.68 13.32
N ARG A 52 20.93 6.34 12.26
CA ARG A 52 21.46 5.66 11.08
C ARG A 52 22.93 5.34 11.33
N LEU A 53 23.30 4.07 11.21
CA LEU A 53 24.69 3.62 11.32
C LEU A 53 25.46 3.89 10.03
N ASP A 54 24.75 3.91 8.89
CA ASP A 54 25.28 4.34 7.60
C ASP A 54 24.60 5.66 7.16
N PRO A 55 25.35 6.75 6.91
CA PRO A 55 24.80 8.03 6.49
C PRO A 55 24.13 8.01 5.11
N ARG A 56 24.27 6.93 4.33
CA ARG A 56 23.61 6.73 3.04
C ARG A 56 22.21 6.13 3.18
N LEU A 57 21.86 5.56 4.33
CA LEU A 57 20.51 5.04 4.57
C LEU A 57 19.47 6.15 4.43
N ARG A 58 18.40 5.85 3.71
CA ARG A 58 17.24 6.72 3.56
C ARG A 58 15.99 5.90 3.77
N PHE A 59 15.07 6.47 4.51
CA PHE A 59 13.74 5.91 4.62
C PHE A 59 12.88 6.34 3.44
N ASP A 60 12.07 5.41 2.97
CA ASP A 60 10.90 5.66 2.17
C ASP A 60 9.70 5.01 2.87
N LEU A 61 8.70 5.82 3.20
CA LEU A 61 7.50 5.36 3.89
C LEU A 61 6.30 5.29 2.92
N GLY A 62 6.53 5.34 1.61
CA GLY A 62 5.47 5.39 0.61
C GLY A 62 4.54 4.17 0.65
N GLY A 63 5.08 3.00 0.99
CA GLY A 63 4.33 1.75 1.12
C GLY A 63 3.72 1.48 2.50
N ILE A 64 3.62 2.47 3.39
CA ILE A 64 3.01 2.30 4.73
C ILE A 64 2.36 3.56 5.31
N ALA A 65 2.82 4.75 4.91
CA ALA A 65 2.42 6.01 5.54
C ALA A 65 0.93 6.35 5.36
N LYS A 66 0.33 5.97 4.23
CA LYS A 66 -1.08 6.24 3.95
C LYS A 66 -1.98 5.40 4.85
N GLY A 67 -1.69 4.11 4.97
CA GLY A 67 -2.37 3.20 5.88
C GLY A 67 -2.28 3.67 7.33
N TYR A 68 -1.08 4.09 7.76
CA TYR A 68 -0.89 4.65 9.10
C TYR A 68 -1.72 5.93 9.34
N ALA A 69 -1.74 6.84 8.36
CA ALA A 69 -2.57 8.04 8.45
C ALA A 69 -4.07 7.73 8.48
N CYS A 70 -4.53 6.74 7.71
CA CYS A 70 -5.92 6.29 7.74
C CYS A 70 -6.31 5.66 9.08
N ASP A 71 -5.44 4.82 9.66
CA ASP A 71 -5.65 4.21 10.98
C ASP A 71 -5.77 5.30 12.07
N LEU A 72 -4.90 6.32 12.03
CA LEU A 72 -4.98 7.47 12.96
C LEU A 72 -6.28 8.27 12.77
N ALA A 73 -6.67 8.55 11.51
CA ALA A 73 -7.91 9.26 11.22
C ALA A 73 -9.14 8.47 11.71
N ALA A 74 -9.12 7.13 11.59
CA ALA A 74 -10.17 6.26 12.11
C ALA A 74 -10.28 6.37 13.64
N SER A 75 -9.16 6.33 14.35
CA SER A 75 -9.13 6.50 15.82
C SER A 75 -9.74 7.84 16.24
N ILE A 76 -9.34 8.94 15.59
CA ILE A 76 -9.85 10.28 15.89
C ILE A 76 -11.37 10.37 15.66
N LEU A 77 -11.87 9.76 14.59
CA LEU A 77 -13.31 9.75 14.29
C LEU A 77 -14.09 8.93 15.33
N LEU A 78 -13.60 7.76 15.71
CA LEU A 78 -14.21 6.94 16.76
C LEU A 78 -14.22 7.65 18.11
N GLU A 79 -13.12 8.31 18.49
CA GLU A 79 -13.03 9.14 19.70
C GLU A 79 -14.03 10.32 19.70
N ALA A 80 -14.35 10.84 18.52
CA ALA A 80 -15.36 11.87 18.32
C ALA A 80 -16.81 11.33 18.25
N GLY A 81 -17.02 10.02 18.38
CA GLY A 81 -18.34 9.38 18.33
C GLY A 81 -18.87 9.15 16.91
N VAL A 82 -18.01 9.19 15.89
CA VAL A 82 -18.39 8.84 14.51
C VAL A 82 -18.35 7.32 14.34
N GLU A 83 -19.52 6.72 14.20
CA GLU A 83 -19.67 5.26 14.07
C GLU A 83 -19.71 4.76 12.62
N CYS A 84 -19.86 5.67 11.65
CA CYS A 84 -19.97 5.33 10.24
C CYS A 84 -19.16 6.29 9.36
N ALA A 85 -18.08 5.81 8.76
CA ALA A 85 -17.21 6.60 7.88
C ALA A 85 -16.45 5.71 6.89
N LEU A 86 -16.05 6.30 5.75
CA LEU A 86 -15.11 5.70 4.81
C LEU A 86 -13.94 6.67 4.61
N ILE A 87 -12.75 6.25 5.01
CA ILE A 87 -11.53 7.03 5.00
C ILE A 87 -10.65 6.55 3.86
N HIS A 88 -10.07 7.50 3.12
CA HIS A 88 -9.30 7.21 1.91
C HIS A 88 -7.94 7.92 1.92
N GLY A 89 -6.88 7.13 1.93
CA GLY A 89 -5.50 7.57 1.79
C GLY A 89 -5.07 7.55 0.33
N GLY A 90 -5.37 8.63 -0.41
CA GLY A 90 -4.96 8.75 -1.81
C GLY A 90 -5.80 7.90 -2.76
N THR A 91 -5.23 6.84 -3.33
CA THR A 91 -5.93 5.84 -4.18
C THR A 91 -5.59 4.41 -3.80
N SER A 92 -4.90 4.19 -2.67
CA SER A 92 -4.29 2.89 -2.38
C SER A 92 -4.67 2.32 -1.03
N SER A 93 -5.28 3.10 -0.13
CA SER A 93 -5.47 2.70 1.27
C SER A 93 -6.82 3.18 1.78
N ILE A 94 -7.60 2.28 2.38
CA ILE A 94 -8.97 2.52 2.84
C ILE A 94 -9.14 2.00 4.26
N VAL A 95 -9.92 2.72 5.07
CA VAL A 95 -10.52 2.23 6.32
C VAL A 95 -12.02 2.51 6.29
N ALA A 96 -12.82 1.50 6.60
CA ALA A 96 -14.26 1.60 6.81
C ALA A 96 -14.59 1.46 8.30
N LEU A 97 -15.42 2.38 8.79
CA LEU A 97 -16.07 2.33 10.09
C LEU A 97 -17.57 2.12 9.86
N GLY A 98 -18.14 1.11 10.49
CA GLY A 98 -19.54 0.75 10.36
C GLY A 98 -19.97 0.43 8.93
N ALA A 99 -21.27 0.16 8.77
CA ALA A 99 -21.90 -0.03 7.47
C ALA A 99 -22.57 1.27 7.00
N PRO A 100 -22.57 1.58 5.70
CA PRO A 100 -23.23 2.77 5.20
C PRO A 100 -24.76 2.66 5.35
N PRO A 101 -25.50 3.77 5.53
CA PRO A 101 -26.95 3.74 5.73
C PRO A 101 -27.69 2.94 4.64
N GLY A 102 -28.51 1.99 5.07
CA GLY A 102 -29.34 1.17 4.18
C GLY A 102 -28.57 0.06 3.44
N ARG A 103 -27.32 -0.23 3.82
CA ARG A 103 -26.51 -1.31 3.23
C ARG A 103 -25.81 -2.12 4.32
N ALA A 104 -25.39 -3.34 3.98
CA ALA A 104 -24.65 -4.21 4.90
C ALA A 104 -23.16 -3.86 4.98
N GLU A 105 -22.60 -3.28 3.92
CA GLU A 105 -21.16 -3.01 3.78
C GLU A 105 -20.90 -1.89 2.76
N TRP A 106 -19.71 -1.30 2.82
CA TRP A 106 -19.19 -0.42 1.80
C TRP A 106 -18.76 -1.26 0.59
N ALA A 107 -19.30 -0.95 -0.59
CA ALA A 107 -18.90 -1.61 -1.84
C ALA A 107 -17.73 -0.84 -2.46
N ILE A 108 -16.54 -1.43 -2.45
CA ILE A 108 -15.31 -0.80 -2.94
C ILE A 108 -14.95 -1.41 -4.30
N GLU A 109 -14.90 -0.58 -5.34
CA GLU A 109 -14.44 -1.00 -6.66
C GLU A 109 -12.91 -1.01 -6.73
N VAL A 110 -12.35 -2.14 -7.16
CA VAL A 110 -10.91 -2.37 -7.25
C VAL A 110 -10.56 -2.79 -8.67
N LYS A 111 -9.81 -1.95 -9.37
CA LYS A 111 -9.31 -2.25 -10.72
C LYS A 111 -8.38 -3.48 -10.67
N GLY A 112 -8.43 -4.32 -11.70
CA GLY A 112 -7.58 -5.52 -11.79
C GLY A 112 -7.99 -6.67 -10.87
N TYR A 113 -9.01 -6.50 -10.02
CA TYR A 113 -9.58 -7.57 -9.22
C TYR A 113 -10.64 -8.33 -10.02
N GLU A 114 -10.55 -9.66 -10.06
CA GLU A 114 -11.46 -10.52 -10.84
C GLU A 114 -12.95 -10.22 -10.56
N HIS A 115 -13.29 -10.06 -9.28
CA HIS A 115 -14.66 -9.81 -8.84
C HIS A 115 -15.08 -8.33 -8.92
N LYS A 116 -14.17 -7.43 -9.31
CA LYS A 116 -14.33 -5.97 -9.47
C LYS A 116 -14.67 -5.18 -8.20
N THR A 117 -15.40 -5.77 -7.28
CA THR A 117 -15.87 -5.12 -6.06
C THR A 117 -15.60 -6.00 -4.85
N ILE A 118 -15.27 -5.38 -3.73
CA ILE A 118 -15.13 -6.02 -2.44
C ILE A 118 -15.93 -5.26 -1.38
N GLY A 119 -16.60 -6.03 -0.52
CA GLY A 119 -17.33 -5.51 0.62
C GLY A 119 -16.39 -5.19 1.78
N LEU A 120 -16.62 -4.06 2.46
CA LEU A 120 -15.84 -3.67 3.63
C LEU A 120 -16.75 -3.09 4.71
N VAL A 121 -16.57 -3.57 5.95
CA VAL A 121 -17.20 -3.07 7.17
C VAL A 121 -16.21 -3.28 8.31
N ASP A 122 -16.03 -2.27 9.16
CA ASP A 122 -15.11 -2.31 10.32
C ASP A 122 -13.74 -2.93 9.98
N GLY A 123 -13.13 -2.43 8.91
CA GLY A 123 -11.95 -3.04 8.31
C GLY A 123 -11.19 -2.09 7.39
N ALA A 124 -10.08 -2.58 6.89
CA ALA A 124 -9.15 -1.85 6.06
C ALA A 124 -8.82 -2.64 4.79
N LEU A 125 -8.46 -1.90 3.75
CA LEU A 125 -8.04 -2.43 2.46
C LEU A 125 -6.89 -1.59 1.93
N ALA A 126 -5.87 -2.25 1.38
CA ALA A 126 -4.82 -1.58 0.62
C ALA A 126 -4.54 -2.27 -0.72
N VAL A 127 -4.09 -1.50 -1.70
CA VAL A 127 -3.64 -1.98 -3.00
C VAL A 127 -2.25 -1.47 -3.34
N SER A 128 -1.47 -2.30 -4.04
CA SER A 128 -0.13 -1.97 -4.51
C SER A 128 0.08 -2.51 -5.92
N SER A 129 0.85 -1.79 -6.74
CA SER A 129 1.24 -2.24 -8.07
C SER A 129 2.61 -1.71 -8.50
N ALA A 130 3.24 -2.42 -9.44
CA ALA A 130 4.42 -1.92 -10.11
C ALA A 130 4.09 -0.91 -11.23
N ALA A 131 2.82 -0.80 -11.62
CA ALA A 131 2.39 -0.09 -12.81
C ALA A 131 2.18 1.41 -12.60
N GLY A 132 1.95 1.92 -11.40
CA GLY A 132 1.85 3.37 -11.22
C GLY A 132 3.15 4.03 -10.75
N GLY A 133 3.06 5.31 -10.40
CA GLY A 133 4.19 6.19 -10.07
C GLY A 133 5.11 6.52 -11.27
N GLY A 134 4.79 7.59 -12.02
CA GLY A 134 5.67 8.20 -13.03
C GLY A 134 6.21 7.26 -14.13
N ALA A 135 7.07 7.79 -15.01
CA ALA A 135 7.59 7.03 -16.16
C ALA A 135 8.55 5.88 -15.77
N GLY A 136 9.07 5.86 -14.53
CA GLY A 136 10.09 4.90 -14.07
C GLY A 136 9.58 3.75 -13.21
N GLY A 137 8.33 3.77 -12.73
CA GLY A 137 7.87 2.84 -11.68
C GLY A 137 8.44 3.22 -10.30
N HIS A 138 7.68 2.96 -9.24
CA HIS A 138 7.99 3.44 -7.89
C HIS A 138 8.27 2.34 -6.87
N LEU A 139 8.22 1.05 -7.27
CA LEU A 139 8.56 -0.07 -6.42
C LEU A 139 9.97 -0.58 -6.74
N ILE A 140 10.73 -0.85 -5.67
CA ILE A 140 12.08 -1.42 -5.70
C ILE A 140 12.02 -2.81 -5.09
N ASP A 141 12.76 -3.74 -5.67
CA ASP A 141 13.08 -5.02 -5.04
C ASP A 141 14.17 -4.75 -4.00
N PRO A 142 13.91 -4.89 -2.68
CA PRO A 142 14.88 -4.57 -1.64
C PRO A 142 16.17 -5.41 -1.70
N PHE A 143 16.15 -6.57 -2.36
CA PHE A 143 17.30 -7.47 -2.43
C PHE A 143 18.26 -7.08 -3.56
N SER A 144 17.74 -6.79 -4.75
CA SER A 144 18.57 -6.36 -5.88
C SER A 144 18.81 -4.85 -5.90
N GLY A 145 17.84 -4.06 -5.44
CA GLY A 145 17.77 -2.61 -5.65
C GLY A 145 17.20 -2.20 -7.00
N ASP A 146 16.79 -3.17 -7.82
CA ASP A 146 16.24 -2.88 -9.14
C ASP A 146 14.77 -2.46 -9.02
N ARG A 147 14.32 -1.65 -9.98
CA ARG A 147 12.90 -1.33 -10.13
C ARG A 147 12.15 -2.57 -10.59
N LEU A 148 10.99 -2.82 -10.00
CA LEU A 148 10.11 -3.91 -10.44
C LEU A 148 9.66 -3.66 -11.89
N ASP A 149 9.54 -4.75 -12.67
CA ASP A 149 8.88 -4.70 -13.98
C ASP A 149 7.45 -4.18 -13.81
N ARG A 150 7.07 -3.15 -14.57
CA ARG A 150 5.73 -2.54 -14.54
C ARG A 150 4.61 -3.52 -14.87
N ARG A 151 4.92 -4.66 -15.51
CA ARG A 151 3.99 -5.76 -15.78
C ARG A 151 3.79 -6.71 -14.60
N ARG A 152 4.56 -6.59 -13.52
CA ARG A 152 4.37 -7.37 -12.29
C ARG A 152 2.96 -7.17 -11.77
N ALA A 153 2.22 -8.28 -11.61
CA ALA A 153 0.88 -8.27 -11.02
C ALA A 153 0.89 -7.59 -9.65
N GLY A 154 -0.13 -6.79 -9.39
CA GLY A 154 -0.32 -6.09 -8.12
C GLY A 154 -0.93 -6.98 -7.04
N ALA A 155 -1.13 -6.37 -5.88
CA ALA A 155 -1.73 -6.99 -4.72
C ALA A 155 -2.81 -6.10 -4.11
N MET A 156 -3.89 -6.72 -3.66
CA MET A 156 -4.81 -6.17 -2.70
C MET A 156 -4.70 -6.96 -1.40
N VAL A 157 -4.70 -6.27 -0.26
CA VAL A 157 -4.76 -6.89 1.07
C VAL A 157 -5.89 -6.26 1.87
N VAL A 158 -6.69 -7.11 2.51
CA VAL A 158 -7.81 -6.72 3.38
C VAL A 158 -7.53 -7.22 4.79
N GLY A 159 -7.86 -6.42 5.80
CA GLY A 159 -7.59 -6.73 7.21
C GLY A 159 -8.16 -5.69 8.16
N ASN A 160 -7.63 -5.61 9.38
CA ASN A 160 -8.13 -4.69 10.42
C ASN A 160 -7.27 -3.42 10.60
N SER A 161 -6.09 -3.36 9.99
CA SER A 161 -5.21 -2.20 10.03
C SER A 161 -4.78 -1.86 8.61
N ALA A 162 -5.02 -0.61 8.19
CA ALA A 162 -4.57 -0.15 6.89
C ALA A 162 -3.05 -0.08 6.82
N THR A 163 -2.37 0.17 7.95
CA THR A 163 -0.90 0.10 8.06
C THR A 163 -0.38 -1.28 7.66
N ASP A 164 -0.96 -2.35 8.21
CA ASP A 164 -0.54 -3.72 7.88
C ASP A 164 -0.92 -4.07 6.44
N CYS A 165 -2.11 -3.66 5.98
CA CYS A 165 -2.55 -3.89 4.60
C CYS A 165 -1.59 -3.25 3.59
N ASP A 166 -1.17 -1.99 3.79
CA ASP A 166 -0.25 -1.26 2.91
C ASP A 166 1.09 -2.01 2.76
N ALA A 167 1.68 -2.38 3.89
CA ALA A 167 2.97 -3.06 3.91
C ALA A 167 2.90 -4.45 3.24
N TRP A 168 1.84 -5.21 3.53
CA TRP A 168 1.65 -6.53 2.94
C TRP A 168 1.29 -6.46 1.46
N ALA A 169 0.48 -5.49 1.01
CA ALA A 169 0.21 -5.29 -0.41
C ALA A 169 1.51 -5.00 -1.18
N THR A 170 2.37 -4.13 -0.61
CA THR A 170 3.70 -3.86 -1.16
C THR A 170 4.54 -5.14 -1.22
N ALA A 171 4.66 -5.87 -0.11
CA ALA A 171 5.45 -7.09 -0.04
C ALA A 171 4.99 -8.17 -1.03
N LEU A 172 3.68 -8.38 -1.16
CA LEU A 172 3.12 -9.36 -2.10
C LEU A 172 3.32 -8.94 -3.56
N THR A 173 3.33 -7.64 -3.85
CA THR A 173 3.66 -7.12 -5.19
C THR A 173 5.14 -7.40 -5.52
N VAL A 174 6.04 -7.17 -4.55
CA VAL A 174 7.48 -7.45 -4.70
C VAL A 174 7.73 -8.94 -4.88
N ALA A 175 7.26 -9.76 -3.94
CA ALA A 175 7.48 -11.21 -3.91
C ALA A 175 6.72 -11.97 -5.01
N GLY A 176 5.58 -11.43 -5.46
CA GLY A 176 4.58 -12.15 -6.23
C GLY A 176 3.68 -13.03 -5.36
N PHE A 177 2.46 -13.29 -5.85
CA PHE A 177 1.41 -14.04 -5.12
C PHE A 177 1.67 -15.53 -4.94
N GLU A 178 2.63 -16.10 -5.66
CA GLU A 178 2.91 -17.55 -5.66
C GLU A 178 4.11 -17.91 -4.78
N GLY A 179 4.75 -16.89 -4.18
CA GLY A 179 5.99 -17.02 -3.42
C GLY A 179 5.83 -17.41 -1.95
N GLU A 180 6.96 -17.67 -1.30
CA GLU A 180 7.01 -18.03 0.13
C GLU A 180 6.44 -16.94 1.04
N VAL A 181 6.63 -15.67 0.69
CA VAL A 181 6.07 -14.54 1.44
C VAL A 181 4.55 -14.58 1.48
N ALA A 182 3.88 -14.99 0.39
CA ALA A 182 2.43 -15.15 0.38
C ALA A 182 1.94 -16.21 1.37
N ARG A 183 2.74 -17.25 1.64
CA ARG A 183 2.44 -18.28 2.65
C ARG A 183 2.62 -17.77 4.09
N GLN A 184 3.34 -16.67 4.27
CA GLN A 184 3.57 -16.04 5.57
C GLN A 184 2.52 -14.97 5.90
N LEU A 185 1.56 -14.72 5.00
CA LEU A 185 0.49 -13.76 5.24
C LEU A 185 -0.27 -14.13 6.54
N PRO A 186 -0.36 -13.22 7.52
CA PRO A 186 -1.06 -13.47 8.77
C PRO A 186 -2.51 -13.89 8.52
N PRO A 187 -3.08 -14.81 9.32
CA PRO A 187 -4.46 -15.27 9.15
C PRO A 187 -5.51 -14.16 9.36
N THR A 188 -5.11 -13.03 9.95
CA THR A 188 -5.94 -11.83 10.09
C THR A 188 -5.99 -10.98 8.82
N LEU A 189 -5.23 -11.33 7.79
CA LEU A 189 -5.17 -10.64 6.50
C LEU A 189 -5.62 -11.57 5.38
N GLN A 190 -6.28 -11.00 4.38
CA GLN A 190 -6.68 -11.69 3.16
C GLN A 190 -6.00 -11.02 1.97
N GLY A 191 -5.27 -11.79 1.17
CA GLY A 191 -4.55 -11.29 0.00
C GLY A 191 -5.22 -11.71 -1.29
N TYR A 192 -5.28 -10.79 -2.26
CA TYR A 192 -5.83 -11.02 -3.59
C TYR A 192 -4.90 -10.49 -4.66
N ARG A 193 -4.67 -11.29 -5.68
CA ARG A 193 -3.90 -10.89 -6.85
C ARG A 193 -4.67 -9.85 -7.67
N LEU A 194 -3.97 -8.81 -8.12
CA LEU A 194 -4.50 -7.83 -9.06
C LEU A 194 -3.78 -7.97 -10.40
N ASP A 195 -4.55 -8.16 -11.46
CA ASP A 195 -3.98 -8.20 -12.80
C ASP A 195 -3.82 -6.78 -13.36
N ASN A 196 -2.68 -6.53 -13.99
CA ASN A 196 -2.44 -5.28 -14.70
C ASN A 196 -3.27 -5.33 -15.97
N GLY A 197 -4.44 -4.68 -15.97
CA GLY A 197 -5.29 -4.62 -17.16
C GLY A 197 -4.48 -4.09 -18.35
N GLU A 198 -4.49 -4.83 -19.47
CA GLU A 198 -4.11 -4.24 -20.74
C GLU A 198 -5.02 -3.02 -20.97
N SER A 199 -4.41 -1.85 -21.17
CA SER A 199 -5.12 -0.65 -21.62
C SER A 199 -5.73 -0.95 -23.00
N THR A 200 -6.95 -1.45 -23.03
CA THR A 200 -7.78 -1.50 -24.22
C THR A 200 -8.59 -0.22 -24.26
N ASP A 201 -8.28 0.62 -25.25
CA ASP A 201 -9.10 1.75 -25.66
C ASP A 201 -10.58 1.35 -25.74
N MET A 202 -11.46 1.97 -24.94
CA MET A 202 -12.86 2.13 -25.33
C MET A 202 -13.60 3.21 -24.55
N LYS A 203 -13.85 4.32 -25.28
CA LYS A 203 -15.11 5.06 -25.43
C LYS A 203 -16.01 5.24 -24.20
N ALA A 204 -16.19 6.52 -23.87
CA ALA A 204 -17.33 7.04 -23.13
C ALA A 204 -18.66 6.47 -23.62
N GLN A 205 -19.47 5.92 -22.70
CA GLN A 205 -20.91 5.85 -22.87
C GLN A 205 -21.68 6.05 -21.55
N ALA A 206 -22.59 7.02 -21.64
CA ALA A 206 -23.78 7.37 -20.83
C ALA A 206 -23.56 7.78 -19.36
N GLU A 207 -23.71 9.09 -19.13
CA GLU A 207 -23.79 9.73 -17.82
C GLU A 207 -25.02 9.22 -17.03
N PRO A 208 -24.85 8.70 -15.81
CA PRO A 208 -25.94 8.47 -14.86
C PRO A 208 -26.31 9.77 -14.14
N SER A 209 -27.53 9.84 -13.61
CA SER A 209 -28.05 11.01 -12.91
C SER A 209 -27.31 11.32 -11.60
N VAL A 210 -27.20 12.62 -11.30
CA VAL A 210 -26.48 13.30 -10.21
C VAL A 210 -26.62 12.69 -8.79
N GLU A 211 -27.67 11.90 -8.51
CA GLU A 211 -27.82 11.22 -7.21
C GLU A 211 -26.95 9.95 -7.04
N GLU A 212 -26.53 9.30 -8.13
CA GLU A 212 -25.68 8.10 -8.08
C GLU A 212 -24.17 8.41 -7.88
N GLU A 213 -23.74 9.63 -8.20
CA GLU A 213 -22.32 10.05 -8.17
C GLU A 213 -21.74 10.24 -6.76
N ARG A 214 -22.59 10.38 -5.73
CA ARG A 214 -22.11 10.72 -4.39
C ARG A 214 -21.40 9.55 -3.68
N TRP A 215 -21.58 8.31 -4.14
CA TRP A 215 -21.25 7.12 -3.34
C TRP A 215 -20.39 6.06 -4.06
N LYS A 216 -20.21 6.12 -5.37
CA LYS A 216 -19.29 5.24 -6.11
C LYS A 216 -17.92 5.92 -6.16
N ARG A 217 -16.94 5.40 -5.42
CA ARG A 217 -15.54 5.84 -5.56
C ARG A 217 -14.68 4.65 -5.96
N THR A 218 -14.08 4.79 -7.14
CA THR A 218 -13.13 3.84 -7.72
C THR A 218 -11.77 4.03 -7.06
N VAL A 219 -11.17 2.93 -6.61
CA VAL A 219 -9.79 2.89 -6.12
C VAL A 219 -8.88 2.61 -7.32
N GLU A 220 -7.96 3.54 -7.61
CA GLU A 220 -7.05 3.39 -8.74
C GLU A 220 -5.73 2.76 -8.33
N ILE A 221 -5.31 1.77 -9.12
CA ILE A 221 -4.00 1.16 -9.04
C ILE A 221 -2.93 2.25 -9.26
N SER A 222 -2.20 2.59 -8.19
CA SER A 222 -1.08 3.55 -8.23
C SER A 222 0.28 2.87 -8.28
#